data_AF-A0A497AKM0-F1
#
_entry.id   AF-A0A497AKM0-F1
#
_cell.length_a   1.000
_cell.length_b   1.000
_cell.length_c   1.000
_cell.angle_alpha   90.00
_cell.angle_beta   90.00
_cell.angle_gamma   90.00
#
_symmetry.space_group_name_H-M   'P 1'
#
loop_
_entity.id
_entity.type
_entity.pdbx_description
1 polymer ?
#
loop_
_entity_poly.entity_id
_entity_poly.type
_entity_poly.pdbx_seq_one_letter_code
_entity_poly.pdbx_strand_id
1 'polypeptide(L)'
;RFYDCLLLPTDARLRDTYCAFLELFIESGERLASLDFLAPALTGRTGFDEGTIRKHFRKLASLKFIKSEGLLFRPTIRVKQEVPVDILRELYFEFADFLKVRGDYRDVSVDLWDGISAREVSPNDQ
;
A
#
# COMPACT_ATOMS: atom_id res chain seq x y z
N ARG A 1 -8.21 -2.57 -5.22
CA ARG A 1 -7.95 -2.68 -6.67
C ARG A 1 -6.46 -2.71 -6.99
N PHE A 2 -5.69 -1.65 -6.72
CA PHE A 2 -4.25 -1.62 -7.04
C PHE A 2 -3.47 -2.83 -6.48
N TYR A 3 -3.57 -3.10 -5.17
CA TYR A 3 -2.89 -4.25 -4.55
C TYR A 3 -3.36 -5.62 -5.05
N ASP A 4 -4.59 -5.72 -5.56
CA ASP A 4 -5.16 -6.99 -6.04
C ASP A 4 -4.47 -7.46 -7.33
N CYS A 5 -3.89 -6.52 -8.07
CA CYS A 5 -3.11 -6.79 -9.28
C CYS A 5 -1.66 -7.20 -8.98
N LEU A 6 -1.20 -7.02 -7.75
CA LEU A 6 0.19 -7.25 -7.37
C LEU A 6 0.40 -8.63 -6.73
N LEU A 7 1.56 -9.21 -6.97
CA LEU A 7 2.10 -10.24 -6.10
C LEU A 7 2.60 -9.55 -4.83
N LEU A 8 2.11 -9.99 -3.67
CA LEU A 8 2.47 -9.46 -2.36
C LEU A 8 3.20 -10.52 -1.51
N PRO A 9 4.01 -10.11 -0.53
CA PRO A 9 4.57 -11.04 0.46
C PRO A 9 3.46 -11.82 1.18
N THR A 10 3.68 -13.13 1.38
CA THR A 10 2.73 -14.00 2.09
C THR A 10 2.68 -13.70 3.59
N ASP A 11 3.83 -13.43 4.20
CA ASP A 11 3.93 -12.97 5.59
C ASP A 11 3.27 -11.60 5.76
N ALA A 12 2.35 -11.49 6.72
CA ALA A 12 1.56 -10.27 6.93
C ALA A 12 2.42 -9.07 7.32
N ARG A 13 3.40 -9.24 8.21
CA ARG A 13 4.25 -8.13 8.69
C ARG A 13 5.17 -7.61 7.59
N LEU A 14 5.71 -8.52 6.76
CA LEU A 14 6.48 -8.15 5.57
C LEU A 14 5.61 -7.46 4.53
N ARG A 15 4.37 -7.92 4.36
CA ARG A 15 3.39 -7.31 3.46
C ARG A 15 3.08 -5.88 3.87
N ASP A 16 2.80 -5.64 5.14
CA ASP A 16 2.50 -4.30 5.66
C ASP A 16 3.68 -3.34 5.41
N THR A 17 4.90 -3.80 5.68
CA THR A 17 6.11 -3.00 5.41
C THR A 17 6.31 -2.74 3.92
N TYR A 18 6.09 -3.75 3.07
CA TYR A 18 6.21 -3.62 1.63
C TYR A 18 5.17 -2.66 1.06
N CYS A 19 3.91 -2.76 1.49
CA CYS A 19 2.84 -1.87 1.08
C CYS A 19 3.11 -0.42 1.51
N ALA A 20 3.52 -0.20 2.77
CA ALA A 20 3.90 1.12 3.25
C ALA A 20 5.08 1.73 2.47
N PHE A 21 6.08 0.91 2.12
CA PHE A 21 7.19 1.35 1.27
C PHE A 21 6.73 1.68 -0.16
N LEU A 22 5.83 0.87 -0.72
CA LEU A 22 5.28 1.10 -2.06
C LEU A 22 4.46 2.40 -2.10
N GLU A 23 3.65 2.69 -1.09
CA GLU A 23 2.92 3.97 -0.98
C GLU A 23 3.89 5.14 -0.90
N LEU A 24 4.90 5.08 -0.02
CA LEU A 24 5.92 6.14 0.10
C LEU A 24 6.65 6.40 -1.22
N PHE A 25 6.99 5.33 -1.93
CA PHE A 25 7.63 5.41 -3.24
C PHE A 25 6.74 6.10 -4.28
N ILE A 26 5.45 5.76 -4.32
CA ILE A 26 4.48 6.35 -5.26
C ILE A 26 4.18 7.81 -4.91
N GLU A 27 3.99 8.12 -3.62
CA GLU A 27 3.70 9.48 -3.13
C GLU A 27 4.85 10.44 -3.39
N SER A 28 6.09 10.03 -3.08
CA SER A 28 7.27 10.87 -3.24
C SER A 28 7.70 11.06 -4.70
N GLY A 29 7.33 10.11 -5.58
CA GLY A 29 7.84 10.06 -6.96
C GLY A 29 9.36 9.81 -7.05
N GLU A 30 10.02 9.51 -5.93
CA GLU A 30 11.44 9.20 -5.89
C GLU A 30 11.70 7.86 -6.57
N ARG A 31 12.81 7.76 -7.31
CA ARG A 31 13.19 6.51 -7.99
C ARG A 31 13.92 5.52 -7.09
N LEU A 32 14.60 6.02 -6.07
CA LEU A 32 15.52 5.30 -5.20
C LEU A 32 15.71 6.12 -3.92
N ALA A 33 15.66 5.47 -2.75
CA ALA A 33 15.82 6.15 -1.46
C ALA A 33 16.64 5.31 -0.46
N SER A 34 17.39 5.96 0.43
CA SER A 34 18.17 5.24 1.46
C SER A 34 17.27 4.71 2.57
N LEU A 35 17.65 3.61 3.21
CA LEU A 35 16.86 3.07 4.31
C LEU A 35 16.85 4.00 5.54
N ASP A 36 17.90 4.78 5.75
CA ASP A 36 17.95 5.75 6.85
C ASP A 36 16.96 6.91 6.63
N PHE A 37 16.71 7.28 5.38
CA PHE A 37 15.65 8.23 5.04
C PHE A 37 14.25 7.61 5.17
N LEU A 38 14.08 6.36 4.74
CA LEU A 38 12.78 5.68 4.71
C LEU A 38 12.31 5.21 6.10
N ALA A 39 13.24 4.80 6.98
CA ALA A 39 12.91 4.09 8.22
C ALA A 39 12.00 4.89 9.19
N PRO A 40 12.18 6.21 9.40
CA PRO A 40 11.28 6.99 10.25
C PRO A 40 9.84 7.01 9.72
N ALA A 41 9.67 7.23 8.40
CA ALA A 41 8.34 7.27 7.78
C ALA A 41 7.65 5.90 7.81
N LEU A 42 8.41 4.82 7.57
CA LEU A 42 7.90 3.46 7.63
C LEU A 42 7.51 3.05 9.05
N THR A 43 8.29 3.47 10.04
CA THR A 43 7.97 3.29 11.46
C THR A 43 6.63 3.95 11.78
N GLY A 44 6.44 5.20 11.35
CA GLY A 44 5.18 5.93 11.54
C GLY A 44 3.97 5.27 10.86
N ARG A 45 4.15 4.69 9.66
CA ARG A 45 3.05 4.04 8.92
C ARG A 45 2.68 2.64 9.40
N THR A 46 3.65 1.89 9.91
CA THR A 46 3.46 0.47 10.24
C THR A 46 3.41 0.18 11.74
N GLY A 47 3.89 1.11 12.57
CA GLY A 47 4.07 0.90 14.01
C GLY A 47 5.23 -0.05 14.36
N PHE A 48 6.00 -0.53 13.39
CA PHE A 48 7.19 -1.34 13.65
C PHE A 48 8.39 -0.47 13.99
N ASP A 49 9.19 -0.89 14.97
CA ASP A 49 10.46 -0.21 15.29
C ASP A 49 11.47 -0.28 14.12
N GLU A 50 12.43 0.65 14.09
CA GLU A 50 13.45 0.70 13.03
C GLU A 50 14.24 -0.60 12.86
N GLY A 51 14.53 -1.31 13.96
CA GLY A 51 15.25 -2.59 13.92
C GLY A 51 14.45 -3.66 13.17
N THR A 52 13.14 -3.68 13.41
CA THR A 52 12.17 -4.51 12.69
C THR A 52 12.08 -4.10 11.22
N ILE A 53 11.97 -2.80 10.90
CA ILE A 53 11.97 -2.32 9.51
C ILE A 53 13.24 -2.76 8.76
N ARG A 54 14.42 -2.61 9.37
CA ARG A 54 15.70 -3.04 8.78
C ARG A 54 15.77 -4.56 8.58
N LYS A 55 15.18 -5.37 9.48
CA LYS A 55 15.04 -6.82 9.29
C LYS A 55 14.11 -7.14 8.12
N HIS A 56 12.96 -6.46 8.05
CA HIS A 56 11.99 -6.64 6.97
C HIS A 56 12.59 -6.27 5.61
N PHE A 57 13.34 -5.16 5.51
CA PHE A 57 14.01 -4.77 4.26
C PHE A 57 15.00 -5.82 3.78
N ARG A 58 15.83 -6.36 4.68
CA ARG A 58 16.73 -7.48 4.33
C ARG A 58 15.96 -8.70 3.83
N LYS A 59 14.85 -9.05 4.49
CA LYS A 59 14.03 -10.20 4.09
C LYS A 59 13.31 -9.95 2.75
N LEU A 60 12.70 -8.79 2.56
CA LEU A 60 12.03 -8.38 1.32
C LEU A 60 13.01 -8.31 0.14
N ALA A 61 14.25 -7.87 0.37
CA ALA A 61 15.32 -7.90 -0.62
C ALA A 61 15.69 -9.35 -1.00
N SER A 62 15.84 -10.25 -0.02
CA SER A 62 16.11 -11.67 -0.28
C SER A 62 14.97 -12.35 -1.06
N LEU A 63 13.73 -11.93 -0.82
CA LEU A 63 12.53 -12.38 -1.53
C LEU A 63 12.31 -11.63 -2.86
N LYS A 64 13.22 -10.71 -3.22
CA LYS A 64 13.21 -9.92 -4.46
C LYS A 64 11.94 -9.05 -4.64
N PHE A 65 11.35 -8.61 -3.53
CA PHE A 65 10.32 -7.56 -3.49
C PHE A 65 10.92 -6.15 -3.43
N ILE A 66 12.16 -6.04 -2.96
CA ILE A 66 12.92 -4.79 -2.94
C ILE A 66 14.22 -5.01 -3.72
N LYS A 67 14.58 -4.03 -4.54
CA LYS A 67 15.89 -3.98 -5.20
C LYS A 67 16.75 -2.95 -4.49
N SER A 68 18.00 -3.30 -4.21
CA SER A 68 19.02 -2.39 -3.70
C SER A 68 20.03 -2.04 -4.79
N GLU A 69 20.39 -0.77 -4.88
CA GLU A 69 21.45 -0.23 -5.72
C GLU A 69 22.40 0.54 -4.78
N GLY A 70 23.42 -0.16 -4.26
CA GLY A 70 24.22 0.33 -3.13
C GLY A 70 23.39 0.45 -1.85
N LEU A 71 23.38 1.65 -1.25
CA LEU A 71 22.57 1.97 -0.06
C LEU A 71 21.16 2.46 -0.38
N LEU A 72 20.79 2.51 -1.67
CA LEU A 72 19.50 2.99 -2.13
C LEU A 72 18.57 1.82 -2.48
N PHE A 73 17.29 1.98 -2.18
CA PHE A 73 16.28 0.95 -2.31
C PHE A 73 15.12 1.44 -3.19
N ARG A 74 14.53 0.51 -3.96
CA ARG A 74 13.26 0.70 -4.66
C ARG A 74 12.39 -0.55 -4.59
N PRO A 75 11.06 -0.42 -4.58
CA PRO A 75 10.17 -1.57 -4.67
C PRO A 75 10.28 -2.24 -6.05
N THR A 76 10.06 -3.54 -6.07
CA THR A 76 9.90 -4.33 -7.31
C THR A 76 8.42 -4.62 -7.48
N ILE A 77 7.74 -3.86 -8.34
CA ILE A 77 6.32 -4.05 -8.64
C ILE A 77 6.17 -5.29 -9.51
N ARG A 78 5.58 -6.34 -8.93
CA ARG A 78 5.30 -7.61 -9.62
C ARG A 78 3.82 -7.75 -9.86
N VAL A 79 3.46 -7.89 -11.12
CA VAL A 79 2.08 -7.93 -11.58
C VAL A 79 1.68 -9.39 -11.78
N LYS A 80 0.43 -9.74 -11.47
CA LYS A 80 -0.13 -11.04 -11.86
C LYS A 80 -0.14 -11.16 -13.39
N GLN A 81 0.16 -12.36 -13.89
CA GLN A 81 0.33 -12.61 -15.33
C GLN A 81 -0.88 -12.22 -16.18
N GLU A 82 -2.08 -12.31 -15.61
CA GLU A 82 -3.35 -12.03 -16.29
C GLU A 82 -3.71 -10.54 -16.36
N VAL A 83 -2.93 -9.66 -15.71
CA VAL A 83 -3.23 -8.23 -15.67
C VAL A 83 -2.43 -7.52 -16.76
N PRO A 84 -3.11 -6.91 -17.76
CA PRO A 84 -2.49 -6.08 -18.79
C PRO A 84 -1.74 -4.87 -18.20
N VAL A 85 -0.66 -4.45 -18.88
CA VAL A 85 0.20 -3.34 -18.42
C VAL A 85 -0.53 -1.99 -18.46
N ASP A 86 -1.42 -1.80 -19.43
CA ASP A 86 -2.30 -0.63 -19.55
C ASP A 86 -3.23 -0.50 -18.33
N ILE A 87 -3.86 -1.60 -17.90
CA ILE A 87 -4.69 -1.61 -16.68
C ILE A 87 -3.86 -1.29 -15.44
N LEU A 88 -2.66 -1.87 -15.31
CA LEU A 88 -1.78 -1.54 -14.19
C LEU A 88 -1.41 -0.05 -14.14
N ARG A 89 -1.13 0.54 -15.31
CA ARG A 89 -0.74 1.95 -15.42
C ARG A 89 -1.89 2.87 -15.03
N GLU A 90 -3.11 2.57 -15.46
CA GLU A 90 -4.31 3.29 -15.03
C GLU A 90 -4.47 3.20 -13.50
N LEU A 91 -4.46 1.98 -12.95
CA LEU A 91 -4.55 1.76 -11.51
C LEU A 91 -3.41 2.43 -10.71
N TYR A 92 -2.21 2.52 -11.29
CA TYR A 92 -1.09 3.22 -10.68
C TYR A 92 -1.38 4.72 -10.55
N PHE A 93 -1.88 5.35 -11.61
CA PHE A 93 -2.21 6.79 -11.57
C PHE A 93 -3.39 7.07 -10.65
N GLU A 94 -4.45 6.27 -10.71
CA GLU A 94 -5.58 6.36 -9.77
C GLU A 94 -5.11 6.23 -8.32
N PHE A 95 -4.22 5.26 -8.04
CA PHE A 95 -3.70 5.05 -6.70
C PHE A 95 -2.77 6.19 -6.26
N ALA A 96 -1.92 6.71 -7.14
CA ALA A 96 -1.07 7.86 -6.86
C ALA A 96 -1.91 9.11 -6.55
N ASP A 97 -2.98 9.35 -7.30
CA ASP A 97 -3.90 10.46 -7.06
C ASP A 97 -4.64 10.27 -5.74
N PHE A 98 -5.14 9.06 -5.46
CA PHE A 98 -5.72 8.71 -4.17
C PHE A 98 -4.76 8.99 -3.00
N LEU A 99 -3.48 8.61 -3.11
CA LEU A 99 -2.52 8.83 -2.03
C LEU A 99 -2.25 10.32 -1.78
N LYS A 100 -2.28 11.16 -2.81
CA LYS A 100 -2.16 12.63 -2.67
C LYS A 100 -3.36 13.23 -1.95
N VAL A 101 -4.56 12.81 -2.32
CA VAL A 101 -5.79 13.34 -1.70
C VAL A 101 -6.10 12.69 -0.35
N ARG A 102 -5.45 11.56 0.01
CA ARG A 102 -5.67 10.84 1.28
C ARG A 102 -5.56 11.76 2.50
N GLY A 103 -4.63 12.72 2.49
CA GLY A 103 -4.46 13.70 3.56
C GLY A 103 -5.59 14.73 3.69
N ASP A 104 -6.43 14.86 2.66
CA ASP A 104 -7.56 15.80 2.61
C ASP A 104 -8.89 15.15 3.02
N TYR A 105 -8.96 13.81 3.15
CA TYR A 105 -10.14 13.13 3.65
C TYR A 105 -10.28 13.35 5.15
N ARG A 106 -11.45 13.84 5.55
CA ARG A 106 -11.82 13.98 6.96
C ARG A 106 -12.41 12.67 7.46
N ASP A 107 -12.16 12.34 8.72
CA ASP A 107 -12.92 11.32 9.42
C ASP A 107 -14.40 11.73 9.38
N VAL A 108 -15.22 10.93 8.70
CA VAL A 108 -16.67 11.07 8.78
C VAL A 108 -17.08 10.48 10.12
N SER A 109 -17.08 11.30 11.17
CA SER A 109 -17.55 10.94 12.51
C SER A 109 -19.08 10.89 12.61
N VAL A 110 -19.78 11.16 11.51
CA VAL A 110 -21.23 10.95 11.44
C VAL A 110 -21.40 9.44 11.31
N ASP A 111 -22.11 8.84 12.25
CA ASP A 111 -22.50 7.44 12.22
C ASP A 111 -23.18 7.11 10.88
N LEU A 112 -22.38 6.77 9.88
CA LEU A 112 -22.81 6.28 8.57
C LEU A 112 -23.68 5.03 8.73
N TRP A 113 -23.55 4.35 9.88
CA TRP A 113 -24.31 3.19 10.29
C TRP A 113 -25.66 3.53 10.94
N ASP A 114 -25.84 4.73 11.50
CA ASP A 114 -27.14 5.15 12.07
C ASP A 114 -28.17 5.45 10.96
N GLY A 115 -27.71 5.64 9.72
CA GLY A 115 -28.56 5.80 8.54
C GLY A 115 -29.00 4.50 7.86
N ILE A 116 -28.42 3.34 8.22
CA ILE A 116 -28.84 2.03 7.72
C ILE A 116 -29.83 1.42 8.71
N SER A 117 -30.94 2.13 8.96
CA SER A 117 -32.09 1.53 9.63
C SER A 117 -32.73 0.53 8.68
N ALA A 118 -33.11 -0.64 9.19
CA ALA A 118 -33.73 -1.77 8.47
C ALA A 118 -35.13 -1.46 7.89
N ARG A 119 -35.22 -0.54 6.95
CA ARG A 119 -36.37 -0.25 6.07
C ARG A 119 -35.73 0.09 4.72
N GLU A 120 -35.67 -0.77 3.72
CA GLU A 120 -36.78 -1.40 3.03
C GLU A 120 -36.33 -2.75 2.45
N VAL A 121 -36.63 -3.85 3.14
CA VAL A 121 -36.93 -5.11 2.46
C VAL A 121 -38.26 -5.54 3.07
N SER A 122 -39.36 -5.08 2.48
CA SER A 122 -40.67 -5.71 2.71
C SER A 122 -40.71 -7.01 1.92
N PRO A 123 -40.77 -8.19 2.56
CA PRO A 123 -41.12 -9.41 1.88
C PRO A 123 -42.65 -9.54 1.92
N ASN A 124 -43.31 -9.04 0.88
CA ASN A 124 -44.61 -9.50 0.36
C ASN A 124 -45.36 -8.34 -0.30
N ASP A 125 -45.45 -8.40 -1.63
CA ASP A 125 -46.71 -8.22 -2.33
C ASP A 125 -46.80 -9.36 -3.36
N GLN A 126 -47.42 -10.46 -2.94
CA GLN A 126 -48.07 -11.43 -3.82
C GLN A 126 -49.54 -11.05 -3.92
#